data_AF-A0A518UAS8-F1
#
_entry.id   AF-A0A518UAS8-F1
#
_cell.length_a   1.000
_cell.length_b   1.000
_cell.length_c   1.000
_cell.angle_alpha   90.00
_cell.angle_beta   90.00
_cell.angle_gamma   90.00
#
_symmetry.space_group_name_H-M   'P 1'
#
loop_
_entity.id
_entity.type
_entity.pdbx_description
1 polymer ?
#
loop_
_entity_poly.entity_id
_entity_poly.type
_entity_poly.pdbx_seq_one_letter_code
_entity_poly.pdbx_strand_id
1 'polypeptide(L)' 'MIYWHSFADFIAMGGYGGYVWGSFGLTALIMALEPILVARRRTRTIARLKRQARAEARNSHE' A
#
# COMPACT_ATOMS: atom_id res chain seq x y z
N MET A 1 20.96 -23.23 27.01
CA MET A 1 21.61 -23.04 25.69
C MET A 1 20.61 -22.39 24.76
N ILE A 2 20.99 -21.27 24.13
CA ILE A 2 20.10 -20.49 23.26
C ILE A 2 19.99 -21.25 21.93
N TYR A 3 18.91 -22.00 21.73
CA TYR A 3 18.64 -22.75 20.50
C TYR A 3 17.95 -21.86 19.45
N TRP A 4 18.49 -20.67 19.20
CA TRP A 4 18.15 -19.86 18.04
C TRP A 4 19.32 -19.97 17.06
N HIS A 5 19.29 -21.01 16.21
CA HIS A 5 20.45 -21.38 15.39
C HIS A 5 20.57 -20.51 14.12
N SER A 6 19.49 -19.89 13.62
CA SER A 6 19.58 -18.83 12.61
C SER A 6 18.25 -18.08 12.39
N PHE A 7 18.32 -16.91 11.74
CA PHE A 7 17.16 -16.22 11.17
C PHE A 7 16.41 -17.08 10.12
N ALA A 8 17.12 -18.02 9.48
CA ALA A 8 16.52 -18.93 8.51
C ALA A 8 15.55 -19.94 9.16
N ASP A 9 15.79 -20.37 10.40
CA ASP A 9 14.87 -21.27 11.13
C ASP A 9 13.57 -20.57 11.52
N PHE A 10 13.63 -19.28 11.82
CA PHE A 10 12.44 -18.46 12.09
C PHE A 10 11.59 -18.28 10.83
N ILE A 11 12.23 -18.11 9.67
CA ILE A 11 11.51 -18.04 8.39
C ILE A 11 10.99 -19.42 7.98
N ALA A 12 11.77 -20.48 8.17
CA ALA A 12 11.41 -21.83 7.76
C ALA A 12 10.35 -22.49 8.66
N MET A 13 10.22 -22.08 9.94
CA MET A 13 9.31 -22.65 10.95
C MET A 13 9.18 -24.18 10.81
N GLY A 14 10.31 -24.90 10.79
CA GLY A 14 10.32 -26.37 10.70
C GLY A 14 9.63 -26.97 9.47
N GLY A 15 9.47 -26.21 8.38
CA GLY A 15 8.82 -26.62 7.12
C GLY A 15 7.50 -25.91 6.81
N TYR A 16 6.91 -25.19 7.77
CA TYR A 16 5.63 -24.47 7.58
C TYR A 16 5.80 -22.98 7.24
N GLY A 17 7.03 -22.49 7.24
CA GLY A 17 7.36 -21.09 6.98
C GLY A 17 6.73 -20.51 5.73
N GLY A 18 6.74 -21.28 4.63
CA GLY A 18 6.15 -20.88 3.37
C GLY A 18 4.66 -20.56 3.47
N TYR A 19 3.89 -21.36 4.22
CA TYR A 19 2.45 -21.13 4.43
C TYR A 19 2.19 -19.93 5.34
N VAL A 20 2.96 -19.80 6.42
CA VAL A 20 2.82 -18.70 7.38
C VAL A 20 3.13 -17.38 6.69
N TRP A 21 4.36 -17.21 6.19
CA TRP A 21 4.79 -15.97 5.55
C TRP A 21 4.03 -15.69 4.26
N GLY A 22 3.63 -16.73 3.51
CA GLY A 22 2.76 -16.58 2.34
C GLY A 22 1.38 -16.01 2.70
N SER A 23 0.74 -16.52 3.75
CA SER A 23 -0.58 -16.05 4.21
C SER A 23 -0.51 -14.63 4.79
N PHE A 24 0.50 -14.35 5.61
CA PHE A 24 0.75 -13.00 6.14
C PHE A 24 1.07 -12.01 5.02
N GLY A 25 1.92 -12.41 4.06
CA GLY A 25 2.26 -11.60 2.89
C GLY A 25 1.05 -11.31 2.01
N LEU A 26 0.21 -12.32 1.75
CA LEU A 26 -1.03 -12.15 0.98
C LEU A 26 -2.02 -11.22 1.70
N THR A 27 -2.17 -11.38 3.02
CA THR A 27 -3.04 -10.53 3.83
C THR A 27 -2.54 -9.07 3.84
N ALA A 28 -1.23 -8.87 4.04
CA ALA A 28 -0.62 -7.54 3.99
C ALA A 28 -0.75 -6.91 2.59
N LEU A 29 -0.61 -7.70 1.53
CA LEU A 29 -0.80 -7.24 0.16
C LEU A 29 -2.24 -6.76 -0.07
N ILE A 30 -3.23 -7.53 0.36
CA ILE A 30 -4.65 -7.15 0.25
C ILE A 30 -4.93 -5.87 1.04
N MET A 31 -4.45 -5.78 2.30
CA MET A 31 -4.59 -4.57 3.11
C MET A 31 -3.89 -3.36 2.49
N ALA A 32 -2.79 -3.54 1.76
CA ALA A 32 -2.07 -2.46 1.11
C ALA A 32 -2.71 -2.01 -0.22
N LEU A 33 -3.43 -2.90 -0.92
CA LEU A 33 -4.03 -2.57 -2.22
C LEU A 33 -5.05 -1.43 -2.11
N GLU A 34 -5.93 -1.48 -1.12
CA GLU A 34 -6.96 -0.45 -0.91
C GLU A 34 -6.38 0.97 -0.70
N PRO A 35 -5.46 1.21 0.26
CA PRO A 35 -4.87 2.53 0.47
C PRO A 35 -4.05 2.99 -0.74
N ILE A 36 -3.36 2.11 -1.46
CA ILE A 36 -2.64 2.47 -2.69
C ILE A 36 -3.63 2.97 -3.76
N LEU A 37 -4.73 2.26 -3.96
CA LEU A 37 -5.78 2.64 -4.92
C LEU A 37 -6.45 3.96 -4.54
N VAL A 38 -6.77 4.15 -3.25
CA VAL A 38 -7.36 5.39 -2.72
C VAL A 38 -6.39 6.57 -2.87
N ALA A 39 -5.11 6.38 -2.51
CA ALA A 39 -4.08 7.41 -2.66
C ALA A 39 -3.93 7.84 -4.12
N ARG A 40 -3.90 6.89 -5.06
CA ARG A 40 -3.85 7.17 -6.51
C ARG A 40 -5.06 7.95 -6.99
N ARG A 41 -6.27 7.58 -6.54
CA ARG A 41 -7.52 8.29 -6.89
C ARG A 41 -7.52 9.70 -6.33
N ARG A 42 -7.12 9.88 -5.07
CA ARG A 42 -7.05 11.19 -4.39
C ARG A 42 -6.18 12.18 -5.17
N THR A 43 -4.98 11.78 -5.58
CA THR A 43 -4.06 12.65 -6.34
C THR A 43 -4.67 13.09 -7.67
N ARG A 44 -5.35 12.17 -8.39
CA ARG A 44 -6.04 12.49 -9.65
C ARG A 44 -7.20 13.46 -9.44
N THR A 45 -8.02 13.25 -8.41
CA THR A 45 -9.15 14.13 -8.10
C THR A 45 -8.67 15.53 -7.74
N ILE A 46 -7.65 15.66 -6.88
CA ILE A 46 -7.08 16.96 -6.50
C ILE A 46 -6.52 17.68 -7.73
N ALA A 47 -5.80 16.98 -8.61
CA ALA A 47 -5.27 17.58 -9.83
C ALA A 47 -6.39 18.10 -10.75
N ARG A 48 -7.51 17.38 -10.86
CA ARG A 48 -8.69 17.81 -11.64
C ARG A 48 -9.35 19.05 -11.04
N LEU A 49 -9.60 19.05 -9.74
CA LEU A 49 -10.21 20.18 -9.03
C LEU A 49 -9.35 21.44 -9.12
N LYS A 50 -8.03 21.32 -8.96
CA LYS A 50 -7.10 22.45 -9.14
C LYS A 50 -7.16 23.06 -10.55
N ARG A 51 -7.37 22.25 -11.60
CA ARG A 51 -7.51 22.75 -12.97
C ARG A 51 -8.84 23.49 -13.15
N GLN A 52 -9.93 22.97 -12.59
CA GLN A 52 -11.25 23.60 -12.66
C GLN A 52 -11.27 24.95 -11.92
N ALA A 53 -10.74 25.02 -10.69
CA ALA A 53 -10.64 26.27 -9.94
C ALA A 53 -9.83 27.35 -10.68
N ARG A 54 -8.77 26.97 -11.41
CA ARG A 54 -7.97 27.89 -12.23
C ARG A 54 -8.68 28.35 -13.52
N ALA A 55 -9.66 27.60 -14.01
CA ALA A 55 -10.48 27.99 -15.15
C ALA A 55 -11.59 28.93 -14.70
N GLU A 56 -12.27 28.61 -13.60
CA GLU A 56 -13.30 29.46 -12.99
C GLU A 56 -12.75 30.83 -12.60
N ALA A 57 -11.60 30.89 -11.93
CA ALA A 57 -10.97 32.16 -11.53
C ALA A 57 -10.57 33.07 -12.72
N ARG A 58 -10.41 32.49 -13.92
CA ARG A 58 -10.11 33.24 -15.15
C ARG A 58 -11.38 33.81 -15.77
N ASN A 59 -12.45 33.01 -15.81
CA ASN A 59 -13.75 33.42 -16.34
C ASN A 59 -14.47 34.43 -15.44
N SER A 60 -14.18 34.48 -14.14
CA SER A 60 -14.76 35.47 -13.21
C SER A 60 -14.11 36.86 -13.29
N HIS A 61 -12.99 37.00 -14.01
CA HIS A 61 -12.23 38.24 -14.14
C HIS A 61 -12.43 38.95 -15.49
N GLU A 62 -13.24 38.38 -16.38
CA GLU A 62 -13.80 39.01 -17.60
C GLU A 62 -15.25 39.43 -17.34
#